data_AF-A0A2C6A7U5-F1
#
_entry.id   AF-A0A2C6A7U5-F1
#
_cell.length_a   1.000
_cell.length_b   1.000
_cell.length_c   1.000
_cell.angle_alpha   90.00
_cell.angle_beta   90.00
_cell.angle_gamma   90.00
#
_symmetry.space_group_name_H-M   'P 1'
#
loop_
_entity.id
_entity.type
_entity.pdbx_description
1 polymer ?
#
loop_
_entity_poly.entity_id
_entity_poly.type
_entity_poly.pdbx_seq_one_letter_code
_entity_poly.pdbx_strand_id
1 'polypeptide(L)'
;MAPKLSIALLTLTAALQGAAQNFYPITGARPSQGTLGVPARRNINDLAAGGPQWDLYILALLALYREPDENPLSYFQISGIHGAPYIEWNGAGPRAQGNWGGYCPHNENLFLPWHRPYVALFEQVLVERARQIAMSYPERFRFQYVQAAESLRSPYWDWAADSRVPPSTVPPTVWVNYPNGNDVQQIEVENPLATYRFPRAVLDGKYGPFDSQRRPQVLRCRAPNVYPQSANALLSRRPLRQWVYDALTRARNFTEFSLGGGVVSLEQTHNAVHWDAACGEQFLEFSLTGFDPLFMLHHTNVDRIWAYWQTLRPDQDIFTEPYWGQARFSTSAGTAIRWDSPLQPFFDQRRAFHTPVSVRGIWTFGYTYEGLEWWRKSAEQMRQDAARLVNQLYGPRQAGPRQLRRRAEPTTRYFARLQLDVAELERPCMVSLYVKGTQVGSLAVMNPHANGTMETGFGLDAVVATDDEAAALVQAKVDGPARPSFEAEILKPDGSSIPVKSVTSLEVEVEAVEVTMPSKLEELPQYGQSRHYKAKVVQREGGKH
;
A
#
# COMPACT_ATOMS: atom_id res chain seq x y z
N MET A 1 28.00 27.87 -10.67
CA MET A 1 28.54 26.70 -9.93
C MET A 1 28.37 26.98 -8.46
N ALA A 2 27.29 26.47 -7.84
CA ALA A 2 27.14 26.54 -6.39
C ALA A 2 28.17 25.59 -5.75
N PRO A 3 28.89 25.99 -4.69
CA PRO A 3 29.83 25.10 -4.03
C PRO A 3 29.05 23.91 -3.49
N LYS A 4 29.43 22.69 -3.88
CA LYS A 4 28.94 21.47 -3.24
C LYS A 4 29.42 21.50 -1.79
N LEU A 5 28.62 22.01 -0.87
CA LEU A 5 28.85 21.79 0.56
C LEU A 5 28.87 20.27 0.74
N SER A 6 30.05 19.74 1.08
CA SER A 6 30.18 18.34 1.46
C SER A 6 29.51 18.22 2.82
N ILE A 7 28.25 17.81 2.83
CA ILE A 7 27.52 17.51 4.05
C ILE A 7 28.18 16.26 4.61
N ALA A 8 29.09 16.44 5.56
CA ALA A 8 29.50 15.38 6.46
C ALA A 8 28.30 15.05 7.35
N LEU A 9 27.30 14.34 6.81
CA LEU A 9 26.49 13.50 7.68
C LEU A 9 27.50 12.54 8.26
N LEU A 10 27.63 12.55 9.58
CA LEU A 10 28.32 11.49 10.28
C LEU A 10 27.78 10.19 9.71
N THR A 11 28.66 9.38 9.12
CA THR A 11 28.45 7.93 9.07
C THR A 11 28.47 7.48 10.51
N LEU A 12 27.32 7.68 11.17
CA LEU A 12 27.01 7.06 12.44
C LEU A 12 26.87 5.60 12.09
N THR A 13 28.01 4.91 12.06
CA THR A 13 28.04 3.48 12.28
C THR A 13 27.20 3.29 13.52
N ALA A 14 26.05 2.64 13.36
CA ALA A 14 25.33 2.13 14.50
C ALA A 14 26.34 1.23 15.21
N ALA A 15 27.03 1.75 16.21
CA ALA A 15 27.57 0.92 17.26
C ALA A 15 26.34 0.17 17.73
N LEU A 16 26.29 -1.13 17.43
CA LEU A 16 25.31 -2.06 17.95
C LEU A 16 25.27 -1.83 19.46
N GLN A 17 24.37 -0.97 19.93
CA GLN A 17 23.97 -0.91 21.33
C GLN A 17 23.09 -2.15 21.52
N GLY A 18 23.80 -3.27 21.55
CA GLY A 18 23.32 -4.62 21.33
C GLY A 18 24.51 -5.57 21.32
N ALA A 19 25.46 -5.36 22.24
CA ALA A 19 26.30 -6.47 22.66
C ALA A 19 25.33 -7.59 23.14
N ALA A 20 25.34 -8.72 22.42
CA ALA A 20 24.73 -10.02 22.75
C ALA A 20 23.47 -10.54 22.00
N GLN A 21 22.94 -9.90 20.94
CA GLN A 21 21.86 -10.55 20.14
C GLN A 21 22.24 -10.80 18.67
N ASN A 22 22.14 -12.07 18.24
CA ASN A 22 22.37 -12.54 16.87
C ASN A 22 21.22 -12.21 15.89
N PHE A 23 20.31 -11.31 16.28
CA PHE A 23 19.13 -10.93 15.49
C PHE A 23 18.67 -9.51 15.88
N TYR A 24 17.90 -8.85 15.01
CA TYR A 24 17.30 -7.54 15.22
C TYR A 24 15.79 -7.71 15.49
N PRO A 25 15.30 -7.32 16.69
CA PRO A 25 13.88 -7.40 17.02
C PRO A 25 13.07 -6.24 16.42
N ILE A 26 11.89 -6.54 15.91
CA ILE A 26 10.95 -5.56 15.36
C ILE A 26 9.98 -5.18 16.48
N THR A 27 10.11 -3.98 17.01
CA THR A 27 9.36 -3.51 18.19
C THR A 27 8.61 -2.21 17.93
N GLY A 28 8.83 -1.65 16.74
CA GLY A 28 8.38 -0.34 16.32
C GLY A 28 9.20 0.79 16.95
N ALA A 29 9.01 2.01 16.44
CA ALA A 29 9.66 3.20 16.96
C ALA A 29 9.01 3.65 18.29
N ARG A 30 9.20 2.89 19.37
CA ARG A 30 8.59 3.22 20.67
C ARG A 30 9.11 4.58 21.15
N PRO A 31 8.24 5.51 21.55
CA PRO A 31 8.68 6.82 22.03
C PRO A 31 9.43 6.66 23.37
N SER A 32 10.38 7.55 23.64
CA SER A 32 11.13 7.58 24.90
C SER A 32 10.18 7.76 26.10
N GLN A 33 10.52 7.20 27.27
CA GLN A 33 9.76 7.43 28.49
C GLN A 33 9.54 8.94 28.73
N GLY A 34 8.28 9.35 28.97
CA GLY A 34 7.91 10.74 29.24
C GLY A 34 7.24 11.50 28.08
N THR A 35 7.09 10.91 26.88
CA THR A 35 6.23 11.48 25.84
C THR A 35 4.75 11.37 26.22
N LEU A 36 3.99 12.48 26.09
CA LEU A 36 2.58 12.60 26.51
C LEU A 36 1.57 11.77 25.69
N GLY A 37 2.02 10.98 24.70
CA GLY A 37 1.13 10.15 23.88
C GLY A 37 1.86 9.31 22.83
N VAL A 38 1.10 8.53 22.07
CA VAL A 38 1.61 7.68 20.99
C VAL A 38 1.57 8.48 19.67
N PRO A 39 2.71 8.70 19.00
CA PRO A 39 2.77 9.49 17.77
C PRO A 39 1.97 8.87 16.61
N ALA A 40 1.33 9.73 15.83
CA ALA A 40 0.59 9.33 14.64
C ALA A 40 1.49 9.30 13.40
N ARG A 41 1.29 8.29 12.54
CA ARG A 41 1.75 8.35 11.15
C ARG A 41 0.96 9.44 10.43
N ARG A 42 1.64 10.36 9.75
CA ARG A 42 1.03 11.54 9.11
C ARG A 42 1.00 11.39 7.59
N ASN A 43 0.11 12.11 6.92
CA ASN A 43 0.14 12.20 5.46
C ASN A 43 1.47 12.84 5.03
N ILE A 44 2.13 12.27 4.03
CA ILE A 44 3.39 12.78 3.49
C ILE A 44 3.27 14.23 2.98
N ASN A 45 2.11 14.63 2.46
CA ASN A 45 1.89 15.99 2.00
C ASN A 45 1.87 17.01 3.16
N ASP A 46 1.39 16.59 4.34
CA ASP A 46 1.40 17.43 5.54
C ASP A 46 2.79 17.47 6.19
N LEU A 47 3.51 16.35 6.15
CA LEU A 47 4.88 16.27 6.63
C LEU A 47 5.82 17.12 5.75
N ALA A 48 5.62 17.10 4.44
CA ALA A 48 6.42 17.84 3.47
C ALA A 48 6.21 19.37 3.47
N ALA A 49 5.29 19.88 4.31
CA ALA A 49 5.13 21.31 4.53
C ALA A 49 6.35 21.96 5.22
N GLY A 50 7.24 21.14 5.81
CA GLY A 50 8.53 21.58 6.36
C GLY A 50 8.63 21.42 7.88
N GLY A 51 9.68 22.03 8.45
CA GLY A 51 9.97 22.00 9.88
C GLY A 51 10.81 20.79 10.33
N PRO A 52 11.10 20.68 11.63
CA PRO A 52 12.09 19.72 12.15
C PRO A 52 11.81 18.25 11.80
N GLN A 53 10.53 17.82 11.74
CA GLN A 53 10.19 16.45 11.34
C GLN A 53 10.52 16.18 9.85
N TRP A 54 10.27 17.15 8.97
CA TRP A 54 10.61 17.03 7.54
C TRP A 54 12.12 16.95 7.35
N ASP A 55 12.85 17.86 8.00
CA ASP A 55 14.32 17.88 7.98
C ASP A 55 14.88 16.51 8.39
N LEU A 56 14.41 15.98 9.53
CA LEU A 56 14.86 14.68 10.04
C LEU A 56 14.44 13.51 9.15
N TYR A 57 13.24 13.54 8.57
CA TYR A 57 12.77 12.50 7.66
C TYR A 57 13.70 12.36 6.44
N ILE A 58 14.01 13.49 5.79
CA ILE A 58 14.91 13.53 4.64
C ILE A 58 16.34 13.14 5.03
N LEU A 59 16.88 13.69 6.12
CA LEU A 59 18.24 13.40 6.56
C LEU A 59 18.41 11.94 7.01
N ALA A 60 17.40 11.36 7.69
CA ALA A 60 17.44 9.97 8.11
C ALA A 60 17.33 8.99 6.93
N LEU A 61 16.50 9.30 5.93
CA LEU A 61 16.41 8.47 4.72
C LEU A 61 17.72 8.54 3.90
N LEU A 62 18.34 9.72 3.80
CA LEU A 62 19.68 9.86 3.21
C LEU A 62 20.74 9.08 3.99
N ALA A 63 20.65 9.03 5.33
CA ALA A 63 21.54 8.22 6.15
C ALA A 63 21.38 6.72 5.83
N LEU A 64 20.14 6.22 5.74
CA LEU A 64 19.84 4.84 5.33
C LEU A 64 20.37 4.48 3.94
N TYR A 65 20.35 5.42 2.99
CA TYR A 65 20.84 5.21 1.62
C TYR A 65 22.36 5.09 1.55
N ARG A 66 23.06 5.69 2.51
CA ARG A 66 24.54 5.71 2.58
C ARG A 66 25.12 4.53 3.35
N GLU A 67 24.29 3.79 4.08
CA GLU A 67 24.72 2.56 4.76
C GLU A 67 25.24 1.54 3.74
N PRO A 68 26.33 0.81 4.05
CA PRO A 68 26.83 -0.26 3.20
C PRO A 68 25.76 -1.31 2.93
N ASP A 69 25.75 -1.88 1.72
CA ASP A 69 24.76 -2.87 1.32
C ASP A 69 24.86 -4.20 2.10
N GLU A 70 25.93 -4.42 2.86
CA GLU A 70 26.08 -5.55 3.80
C GLU A 70 25.40 -5.30 5.15
N ASN A 71 25.17 -4.03 5.51
CA ASN A 71 24.51 -3.72 6.77
C ASN A 71 23.05 -4.18 6.67
N PRO A 72 22.58 -5.14 7.50
CA PRO A 72 21.22 -5.66 7.43
C PRO A 72 20.14 -4.59 7.66
N LEU A 73 20.51 -3.44 8.23
CA LEU A 73 19.62 -2.29 8.45
C LEU A 73 19.81 -1.17 7.42
N SER A 74 20.60 -1.38 6.37
CA SER A 74 20.67 -0.45 5.23
C SER A 74 19.35 -0.41 4.47
N TYR A 75 19.12 0.67 3.72
CA TYR A 75 17.96 0.71 2.83
C TYR A 75 17.97 -0.46 1.83
N PHE A 76 19.15 -0.83 1.31
CA PHE A 76 19.28 -1.95 0.38
C PHE A 76 18.77 -3.27 0.99
N GLN A 77 19.25 -3.61 2.20
CA GLN A 77 18.90 -4.87 2.85
C GLN A 77 17.43 -4.89 3.28
N ILE A 78 16.91 -3.79 3.85
CA ILE A 78 15.51 -3.70 4.25
C ILE A 78 14.60 -3.81 3.04
N SER A 79 14.85 -3.04 1.97
CA SER A 79 14.08 -3.08 0.72
C SER A 79 14.12 -4.48 0.07
N GLY A 80 15.26 -5.15 0.15
CA GLY A 80 15.47 -6.50 -0.40
C GLY A 80 14.70 -7.60 0.32
N ILE A 81 14.17 -7.38 1.53
CA ILE A 81 13.32 -8.37 2.23
C ILE A 81 12.09 -8.71 1.38
N HIS A 82 11.51 -7.71 0.71
CA HIS A 82 10.30 -7.89 -0.09
C HIS A 82 10.53 -8.87 -1.25
N GLY A 83 11.66 -8.75 -1.95
CA GLY A 83 11.91 -9.46 -3.19
C GLY A 83 13.40 -9.78 -3.39
N ALA A 84 13.96 -9.33 -4.50
CA ALA A 84 15.34 -9.59 -4.84
C ALA A 84 16.28 -8.73 -3.96
N PRO A 85 17.49 -9.21 -3.62
CA PRO A 85 18.24 -10.28 -4.27
C PRO A 85 17.95 -11.71 -3.76
N TYR A 86 16.87 -11.95 -3.01
CA TYR A 86 16.50 -13.28 -2.51
C TYR A 86 17.60 -13.90 -1.62
N ILE A 87 18.00 -13.13 -0.61
CA ILE A 87 18.98 -13.53 0.41
C ILE A 87 18.33 -13.61 1.78
N GLU A 88 18.93 -14.39 2.67
CA GLU A 88 18.42 -14.52 4.04
C GLU A 88 18.58 -13.20 4.79
N TRP A 89 17.53 -12.82 5.51
CA TRP A 89 17.58 -11.68 6.43
C TRP A 89 17.36 -12.15 7.87
N ASN A 90 18.16 -11.58 8.78
CA ASN A 90 18.01 -11.73 10.24
C ASN A 90 18.07 -13.17 10.79
N GLY A 91 18.69 -14.10 10.06
CA GLY A 91 18.77 -15.50 10.47
C GLY A 91 17.42 -16.20 10.51
N ALA A 92 16.47 -15.78 9.66
CA ALA A 92 15.09 -16.26 9.63
C ALA A 92 14.90 -17.62 8.92
N GLY A 93 16.00 -18.31 8.63
CA GLY A 93 16.02 -19.64 8.04
C GLY A 93 16.42 -19.60 6.56
N PRO A 94 16.91 -20.75 6.04
CA PRO A 94 17.42 -20.85 4.68
C PRO A 94 16.30 -20.72 3.64
N ARG A 95 16.72 -20.50 2.40
CA ARG A 95 15.80 -20.46 1.26
C ARG A 95 15.11 -21.81 1.06
N ALA A 96 13.78 -21.81 1.04
CA ALA A 96 12.93 -22.92 0.69
C ALA A 96 12.92 -23.14 -0.83
N GLN A 97 12.57 -24.36 -1.24
CA GLN A 97 12.33 -24.66 -2.65
C GLN A 97 11.00 -24.02 -3.09
N GLY A 98 11.01 -23.40 -4.26
CA GLY A 98 9.82 -22.73 -4.79
C GLY A 98 10.12 -21.83 -5.98
N ASN A 99 9.06 -21.33 -6.60
CA ASN A 99 9.12 -20.42 -7.74
C ASN A 99 9.26 -18.94 -7.34
N TRP A 100 8.91 -18.59 -6.09
CA TRP A 100 9.09 -17.24 -5.54
C TRP A 100 10.28 -17.17 -4.58
N GLY A 101 11.11 -16.13 -4.73
CA GLY A 101 12.33 -15.94 -3.93
C GLY A 101 12.22 -14.91 -2.80
N GLY A 102 11.20 -14.06 -2.78
CA GLY A 102 11.06 -13.00 -1.75
C GLY A 102 10.35 -13.48 -0.48
N TYR A 103 10.43 -12.71 0.61
CA TYR A 103 9.67 -13.03 1.82
C TYR A 103 8.20 -12.60 1.75
N CYS A 104 7.86 -11.64 0.87
CA CYS A 104 6.52 -11.05 0.88
C CYS A 104 5.44 -12.06 0.43
N PRO A 105 4.34 -12.21 1.19
CA PRO A 105 3.12 -12.86 0.74
C PRO A 105 2.28 -11.90 -0.09
N HIS A 106 1.78 -12.38 -1.22
CA HIS A 106 0.80 -11.70 -2.07
C HIS A 106 -0.20 -12.72 -2.59
N ASN A 107 -1.41 -12.26 -2.87
CA ASN A 107 -2.54 -13.10 -3.24
C ASN A 107 -2.86 -14.15 -2.16
N GLU A 108 -2.69 -13.76 -0.89
CA GLU A 108 -2.88 -14.59 0.30
C GLU A 108 -3.31 -13.73 1.50
N ASN A 109 -4.05 -14.31 2.45
CA ASN A 109 -4.50 -13.59 3.65
C ASN A 109 -3.35 -13.10 4.56
N LEU A 110 -2.11 -13.54 4.33
CA LEU A 110 -0.93 -13.01 5.01
C LEU A 110 -0.48 -11.63 4.52
N PHE A 111 -1.01 -11.14 3.39
CA PHE A 111 -0.62 -9.86 2.78
C PHE A 111 -0.58 -8.71 3.79
N LEU A 112 -1.70 -8.38 4.42
CA LEU A 112 -1.76 -7.27 5.39
C LEU A 112 -0.92 -7.52 6.66
N PRO A 113 -1.07 -8.65 7.39
CA PRO A 113 -0.31 -8.87 8.61
C PRO A 113 1.19 -8.96 8.38
N TRP A 114 1.68 -9.39 7.21
CA TRP A 114 3.11 -9.42 6.92
C TRP A 114 3.68 -8.02 6.61
N HIS A 115 2.95 -7.18 5.87
CA HIS A 115 3.45 -5.85 5.51
C HIS A 115 3.46 -4.87 6.70
N ARG A 116 2.63 -5.07 7.73
CA ARG A 116 2.66 -4.23 8.95
C ARG A 116 4.00 -4.23 9.70
N PRO A 117 4.57 -5.38 10.14
CA PRO A 117 5.89 -5.42 10.76
C PRO A 117 6.99 -5.00 9.79
N TYR A 118 6.80 -5.15 8.47
CA TYR A 118 7.77 -4.64 7.49
C TYR A 118 7.85 -3.10 7.50
N VAL A 119 6.70 -2.42 7.47
CA VAL A 119 6.64 -0.95 7.64
C VAL A 119 7.16 -0.54 9.02
N ALA A 120 6.85 -1.30 10.07
CA ALA A 120 7.36 -1.03 11.42
C ALA A 120 8.88 -1.18 11.53
N LEU A 121 9.50 -2.14 10.84
CA LEU A 121 10.96 -2.29 10.73
C LEU A 121 11.58 -1.04 10.08
N PHE A 122 11.08 -0.65 8.91
CA PHE A 122 11.56 0.55 8.22
C PHE A 122 11.44 1.80 9.11
N GLU A 123 10.27 1.99 9.73
CA GLU A 123 10.01 3.09 10.66
C GLU A 123 10.95 3.07 11.86
N GLN A 124 11.20 1.91 12.46
CA GLN A 124 12.08 1.77 13.63
C GLN A 124 13.50 2.24 13.30
N VAL A 125 14.08 1.75 12.19
CA VAL A 125 15.46 2.12 11.80
C VAL A 125 15.51 3.60 11.36
N LEU A 126 14.51 4.07 10.62
CA LEU A 126 14.42 5.48 10.21
C LEU A 126 14.39 6.42 11.42
N VAL A 127 13.57 6.13 12.43
CA VAL A 127 13.46 6.94 13.65
C VAL A 127 14.72 6.84 14.50
N GLU A 128 15.36 5.68 14.58
CA GLU A 128 16.68 5.54 15.23
C GLU A 128 17.71 6.49 14.61
N ARG A 129 17.79 6.57 13.28
CA ARG A 129 18.67 7.51 12.58
C ARG A 129 18.26 8.95 12.82
N ALA A 130 16.96 9.26 12.79
CA ALA A 130 16.46 10.60 13.09
C ALA A 130 16.82 11.06 14.52
N ARG A 131 16.73 10.18 15.53
CA ARG A 131 17.14 10.46 16.91
C ARG A 131 18.62 10.78 17.02
N GLN A 132 19.47 10.02 16.34
CA GLN A 132 20.91 10.27 16.32
C GLN A 132 21.24 11.62 15.66
N ILE A 133 20.61 11.91 14.52
CA ILE A 133 20.78 13.18 13.80
C ILE A 133 20.28 14.35 14.65
N ALA A 134 19.14 14.21 15.32
CA ALA A 134 18.59 15.23 16.21
C ALA A 134 19.55 15.66 17.32
N MET A 135 20.35 14.72 17.86
CA MET A 135 21.36 15.04 18.89
C MET A 135 22.51 15.89 18.37
N SER A 136 22.79 15.86 17.05
CA SER A 136 23.84 16.67 16.43
C SER A 136 23.47 18.15 16.28
N TYR A 137 22.20 18.52 16.46
CA TYR A 137 21.78 19.92 16.40
C TYR A 137 22.36 20.73 17.56
N PRO A 138 22.66 22.03 17.36
CA PRO A 138 23.16 22.90 18.42
C PRO A 138 22.17 22.98 19.58
N GLU A 139 22.67 23.27 20.79
CA GLU A 139 21.88 23.22 22.03
C GLU A 139 20.56 24.00 21.95
N ARG A 140 20.59 25.19 21.34
CA ARG A 140 19.42 26.04 21.09
C ARG A 140 18.29 25.33 20.34
N PHE A 141 18.63 24.43 19.41
CA PHE A 141 17.67 23.72 18.55
C PHE A 141 17.52 22.25 18.92
N ARG A 142 18.41 21.69 19.74
CA ARG A 142 18.43 20.25 20.03
C ARG A 142 17.12 19.76 20.61
N PHE A 143 16.52 20.51 21.54
CA PHE A 143 15.25 20.11 22.15
C PHE A 143 14.13 19.94 21.11
N GLN A 144 13.94 20.92 20.22
CA GLN A 144 12.89 20.82 19.19
C GLN A 144 13.12 19.66 18.21
N TYR A 145 14.38 19.39 17.84
CA TYR A 145 14.71 18.29 16.93
C TYR A 145 14.59 16.93 17.62
N VAL A 146 14.94 16.82 18.90
CA VAL A 146 14.71 15.60 19.68
C VAL A 146 13.21 15.31 19.80
N GLN A 147 12.38 16.31 20.12
CA GLN A 147 10.92 16.14 20.15
C GLN A 147 10.35 15.76 18.77
N ALA A 148 10.88 16.34 17.69
CA ALA A 148 10.51 15.98 16.33
C ALA A 148 10.89 14.54 15.98
N ALA A 149 12.07 14.07 16.38
CA ALA A 149 12.50 12.68 16.20
C ALA A 149 11.61 11.70 17.00
N GLU A 150 11.28 12.02 18.25
CA GLU A 150 10.42 11.17 19.09
C GLU A 150 9.01 11.01 18.52
N SER A 151 8.50 12.05 17.85
CA SER A 151 7.19 12.08 17.21
C SER A 151 7.20 11.67 15.74
N LEU A 152 8.36 11.47 15.13
CA LEU A 152 8.48 11.06 13.72
C LEU A 152 8.01 9.61 13.56
N ARG A 153 7.24 9.37 12.51
CA ARG A 153 6.74 8.05 12.10
C ARG A 153 6.79 7.97 10.57
N SER A 154 6.73 6.75 10.02
CA SER A 154 6.66 6.55 8.56
C SER A 154 5.43 7.28 8.02
N PRO A 155 5.56 8.21 7.06
CA PRO A 155 4.40 8.91 6.52
C PRO A 155 3.63 8.06 5.52
N TYR A 156 2.32 8.30 5.40
CA TYR A 156 1.45 7.62 4.43
C TYR A 156 1.14 8.51 3.22
N TRP A 157 0.98 7.89 2.05
CA TRP A 157 0.43 8.52 0.85
C TRP A 157 -1.04 8.13 0.65
N ASP A 158 -1.96 9.06 0.91
CA ASP A 158 -3.40 8.83 0.80
C ASP A 158 -3.93 8.96 -0.64
N TRP A 159 -3.56 7.99 -1.48
CA TRP A 159 -3.96 7.92 -2.89
C TRP A 159 -5.48 7.82 -3.10
N ALA A 160 -6.27 7.50 -2.06
CA ALA A 160 -7.72 7.44 -2.15
C ALA A 160 -8.38 8.83 -1.92
N ALA A 161 -7.77 9.67 -1.09
CA ALA A 161 -8.23 11.04 -0.88
C ALA A 161 -7.71 11.98 -1.98
N ASP A 162 -6.46 11.81 -2.39
CA ASP A 162 -5.81 12.52 -3.50
C ASP A 162 -4.98 11.51 -4.32
N SER A 163 -5.48 11.16 -5.50
CA SER A 163 -4.85 10.15 -6.36
C SER A 163 -3.53 10.57 -6.98
N ARG A 164 -3.06 11.80 -6.76
CA ARG A 164 -1.75 12.24 -7.28
C ARG A 164 -0.62 11.64 -6.46
N VAL A 165 0.49 11.30 -7.12
CA VAL A 165 1.74 10.97 -6.42
C VAL A 165 2.17 12.17 -5.56
N PRO A 166 2.83 11.95 -4.40
CA PRO A 166 3.19 13.05 -3.51
C PRO A 166 4.12 14.05 -4.21
N PRO A 167 3.84 15.37 -4.20
CA PRO A 167 4.67 16.37 -4.87
C PRO A 167 6.13 16.37 -4.38
N SER A 168 6.36 15.98 -3.13
CA SER A 168 7.68 15.85 -2.52
C SER A 168 8.56 14.77 -3.16
N THR A 169 8.01 13.89 -4.01
CA THR A 169 8.75 12.85 -4.74
C THR A 169 9.26 13.30 -6.11
N VAL A 170 8.88 14.51 -6.55
CA VAL A 170 9.16 15.02 -7.90
C VAL A 170 10.51 15.73 -8.03
N PRO A 171 10.87 16.69 -7.16
CA PRO A 171 12.08 17.47 -7.39
C PRO A 171 13.33 16.60 -7.12
N PRO A 172 14.42 16.77 -7.89
CA PRO A 172 15.66 16.00 -7.69
C PRO A 172 16.39 16.37 -6.40
N THR A 173 16.10 17.55 -5.86
CA THR A 173 16.65 18.09 -4.63
C THR A 173 15.56 18.66 -3.74
N VAL A 174 15.83 18.76 -2.44
CA VAL A 174 14.94 19.38 -1.45
C VAL A 174 15.76 20.20 -0.45
N TRP A 175 15.10 21.16 0.18
CA TRP A 175 15.72 21.99 1.22
C TRP A 175 15.43 21.43 2.61
N VAL A 176 16.46 21.41 3.46
CA VAL A 176 16.36 21.04 4.88
C VAL A 176 17.21 21.98 5.73
N ASN A 177 16.85 22.16 7.00
CA ASN A 177 17.71 22.84 7.96
C ASN A 177 18.71 21.84 8.56
N TYR A 178 19.99 22.17 8.52
CA TYR A 178 21.09 21.32 8.99
C TYR A 178 22.00 22.07 9.99
N PRO A 179 22.62 21.38 10.95
CA PRO A 179 23.56 22.01 11.88
C PRO A 179 24.74 22.69 11.17
N ASN A 180 25.04 23.93 11.54
CA ASN A 180 26.22 24.67 11.11
C ASN A 180 26.81 25.47 12.29
N GLY A 181 27.84 24.90 12.93
CA GLY A 181 28.43 25.47 14.14
C GLY A 181 27.41 25.54 15.27
N ASN A 182 27.14 26.75 15.77
CA ASN A 182 26.17 26.99 16.84
C ASN A 182 24.76 27.34 16.32
N ASP A 183 24.55 27.36 14.99
CA ASP A 183 23.27 27.68 14.37
C ASP A 183 22.78 26.55 13.43
N VAL A 184 21.62 26.75 12.82
CA VAL A 184 21.13 25.93 11.70
C VAL A 184 21.19 26.72 10.40
N GLN A 185 21.53 26.04 9.32
CA GLN A 185 21.52 26.61 7.98
C GLN A 185 20.62 25.79 7.06
N GLN A 186 19.84 26.48 6.22
CA GLN A 186 19.12 25.82 5.15
C GLN A 186 20.11 25.35 4.07
N ILE A 187 20.10 24.06 3.76
CA ILE A 187 20.94 23.45 2.74
C ILE A 187 20.07 22.70 1.75
N GLU A 188 20.55 22.61 0.51
CA GLU A 188 19.95 21.79 -0.53
C GLU A 188 20.61 20.41 -0.54
N VAL A 189 19.79 19.36 -0.54
CA VAL A 189 20.24 17.95 -0.55
C VAL A 189 19.60 17.19 -1.71
N GLU A 190 20.23 16.10 -2.16
CA GLU A 190 19.57 15.14 -3.07
C GLU A 190 18.29 14.64 -2.40
N ASN A 191 17.21 14.57 -3.16
CA ASN A 191 15.92 14.13 -2.65
C ASN A 191 15.86 12.60 -2.60
N PRO A 192 15.91 11.96 -1.42
CA PRO A 192 15.81 10.52 -1.32
C PRO A 192 14.42 9.98 -1.70
N LEU A 193 13.39 10.83 -1.85
CA LEU A 193 12.07 10.42 -2.32
C LEU A 193 11.95 10.38 -3.85
N ALA A 194 12.90 10.98 -4.56
CA ALA A 194 12.91 11.02 -6.03
C ALA A 194 13.39 9.69 -6.63
N THR A 195 14.41 9.07 -6.04
CA THR A 195 14.98 7.81 -6.51
C THR A 195 15.90 7.18 -5.46
N TYR A 196 16.13 5.88 -5.57
CA TYR A 196 17.22 5.17 -4.89
C TYR A 196 18.27 4.72 -5.92
N ARG A 197 19.55 4.89 -5.60
CA ARG A 197 20.68 4.47 -6.45
C ARG A 197 21.28 3.19 -5.90
N PHE A 198 21.39 2.17 -6.74
CA PHE A 198 21.98 0.90 -6.35
C PHE A 198 23.51 1.03 -6.25
N PRO A 199 24.14 0.46 -5.20
CA PRO A 199 25.59 0.43 -5.08
C PRO A 199 26.24 -0.26 -6.28
N ARG A 200 27.42 0.20 -6.67
CA ARG A 200 28.11 -0.32 -7.87
C ARG A 200 28.42 -1.82 -7.75
N ALA A 201 28.88 -2.26 -6.58
CA ALA A 201 29.18 -3.67 -6.31
C ALA A 201 27.94 -4.58 -6.47
N VAL A 202 26.77 -4.08 -6.07
CA VAL A 202 25.48 -4.77 -6.24
C VAL A 202 25.17 -4.94 -7.74
N LEU A 203 25.30 -3.86 -8.53
CA LEU A 203 25.09 -3.89 -9.98
C LEU A 203 26.11 -4.76 -10.73
N ASP A 204 27.29 -4.95 -10.15
CA ASP A 204 28.36 -5.81 -10.66
C ASP A 204 28.21 -7.28 -10.18
N GLY A 205 27.10 -7.62 -9.52
CA GLY A 205 26.68 -9.00 -9.27
C GLY A 205 27.03 -9.55 -7.89
N LYS A 206 27.37 -8.69 -6.91
CA LYS A 206 27.72 -9.12 -5.54
C LYS A 206 26.71 -10.07 -4.89
N TYR A 207 25.42 -9.87 -5.14
CA TYR A 207 24.33 -10.72 -4.64
C TYR A 207 23.67 -11.56 -5.73
N GLY A 208 24.37 -11.75 -6.86
CA GLY A 208 23.80 -12.37 -8.06
C GLY A 208 22.89 -11.43 -8.86
N PRO A 209 22.24 -11.95 -9.92
CA PRO A 209 21.34 -11.16 -10.76
C PRO A 209 20.02 -10.89 -10.02
N PHE A 210 19.71 -9.61 -9.80
CA PHE A 210 18.46 -9.17 -9.13
C PHE A 210 17.64 -8.20 -10.00
N ASP A 211 18.29 -7.43 -10.88
CA ASP A 211 17.67 -6.64 -11.94
C ASP A 211 18.29 -7.03 -13.29
N SER A 212 17.50 -7.65 -14.17
CA SER A 212 17.95 -8.09 -15.50
C SER A 212 18.36 -6.92 -16.39
N GLN A 213 17.82 -5.72 -16.16
CA GLN A 213 18.17 -4.50 -16.90
C GLN A 213 19.38 -3.77 -16.31
N ARG A 214 19.91 -4.22 -15.15
CA ARG A 214 21.03 -3.58 -14.43
C ARG A 214 20.85 -2.06 -14.27
N ARG A 215 19.62 -1.61 -13.99
CA ARG A 215 19.31 -0.18 -13.86
C ARG A 215 20.07 0.37 -12.65
N PRO A 216 20.84 1.46 -12.80
CA PRO A 216 21.69 1.96 -11.71
C PRO A 216 20.89 2.67 -10.61
N GLN A 217 19.62 2.92 -10.85
CA GLN A 217 18.71 3.60 -9.95
C GLN A 217 17.27 3.17 -10.23
N VAL A 218 16.39 3.43 -9.27
CA VAL A 218 14.94 3.32 -9.47
C VAL A 218 14.47 4.37 -10.47
N LEU A 219 13.69 3.95 -11.46
CA LEU A 219 13.16 4.80 -12.52
C LEU A 219 11.64 4.86 -12.41
N ARG A 220 11.05 5.99 -12.79
CA ARG A 220 9.60 6.18 -12.86
C ARG A 220 9.24 6.85 -14.17
N CYS A 221 8.25 6.32 -14.87
CA CYS A 221 7.69 6.88 -16.10
C CYS A 221 8.77 7.31 -17.11
N ARG A 222 9.59 6.37 -17.58
CA ARG A 222 10.55 6.64 -18.67
C ARG A 222 9.82 7.02 -19.96
N ALA A 223 10.53 7.75 -20.83
CA ALA A 223 10.02 8.18 -22.13
C ALA A 223 9.38 6.99 -22.90
N PRO A 224 8.21 7.18 -23.53
CA PRO A 224 7.54 8.47 -23.81
C PRO A 224 6.75 9.05 -22.63
N ASN A 225 6.66 8.36 -21.49
CA ASN A 225 6.00 8.89 -20.30
C ASN A 225 6.86 9.95 -19.59
N VAL A 226 6.22 10.73 -18.71
CA VAL A 226 6.88 11.76 -17.89
C VAL A 226 6.35 11.71 -16.46
N TYR A 227 7.25 11.59 -15.49
CA TYR A 227 6.89 11.68 -14.06
C TYR A 227 6.83 13.15 -13.61
N PRO A 228 5.76 13.60 -12.90
CA PRO A 228 4.62 12.84 -12.41
C PRO A 228 3.38 12.86 -13.33
N GLN A 229 3.43 13.55 -14.48
CA GLN A 229 2.24 13.82 -15.30
C GLN A 229 1.55 12.53 -15.78
N SER A 230 2.32 11.59 -16.35
CA SER A 230 1.80 10.31 -16.81
C SER A 230 1.25 9.46 -15.66
N ALA A 231 1.97 9.38 -14.53
CA ALA A 231 1.53 8.64 -13.35
C ALA A 231 0.20 9.20 -12.81
N ASN A 232 0.10 10.53 -12.65
CA ASN A 232 -1.11 11.19 -12.19
C ASN A 232 -2.28 11.01 -13.18
N ALA A 233 -2.01 10.98 -14.48
CA ALA A 233 -3.02 10.74 -15.51
C ALA A 233 -3.52 9.28 -15.53
N LEU A 234 -2.69 8.31 -15.14
CA LEU A 234 -3.10 6.92 -14.97
C LEU A 234 -3.94 6.75 -13.69
N LEU A 235 -3.41 7.22 -12.56
CA LEU A 235 -4.08 7.12 -11.26
C LEU A 235 -5.45 7.83 -11.24
N SER A 236 -5.61 8.96 -11.94
CA SER A 236 -6.89 9.69 -12.00
C SER A 236 -7.99 8.96 -12.77
N ARG A 237 -7.66 7.96 -13.59
CA ARG A 237 -8.66 7.11 -14.28
C ARG A 237 -9.29 6.08 -13.35
N ARG A 238 -8.68 5.83 -12.19
CA ARG A 238 -9.17 4.85 -11.22
C ARG A 238 -10.08 5.50 -10.19
N PRO A 239 -11.24 4.88 -9.86
CA PRO A 239 -12.10 5.37 -8.79
C PRO A 239 -11.59 4.91 -7.42
N LEU A 240 -10.30 5.16 -7.10
CA LEU A 240 -9.62 4.67 -5.89
C LEU A 240 -10.36 5.07 -4.60
N ARG A 241 -10.91 6.29 -4.56
CA ARG A 241 -11.75 6.79 -3.47
C ARG A 241 -12.93 5.85 -3.20
N GLN A 242 -13.65 5.48 -4.26
CA GLN A 242 -14.81 4.63 -4.18
C GLN A 242 -14.42 3.20 -3.80
N TRP A 243 -13.35 2.66 -4.39
CA TRP A 243 -12.86 1.32 -4.07
C TRP A 243 -12.51 1.17 -2.60
N VAL A 244 -11.81 2.15 -2.01
CA VAL A 244 -11.51 2.14 -0.56
C VAL A 244 -12.78 2.26 0.28
N TYR A 245 -13.73 3.11 -0.13
CA TYR A 245 -15.00 3.23 0.59
C TYR A 245 -15.81 1.93 0.55
N ASP A 246 -15.89 1.28 -0.60
CA ASP A 246 -16.60 0.01 -0.78
C ASP A 246 -15.89 -1.11 0.01
N ALA A 247 -14.56 -1.20 -0.04
CA ALA A 247 -13.80 -2.16 0.78
C ALA A 247 -14.08 -1.98 2.29
N LEU A 248 -14.03 -0.75 2.81
CA LEU A 248 -14.22 -0.46 4.23
C LEU A 248 -15.67 -0.64 4.72
N THR A 249 -16.66 -0.47 3.84
CA THR A 249 -18.07 -0.48 4.24
C THR A 249 -18.81 -1.76 3.88
N ARG A 250 -18.39 -2.45 2.82
CA ARG A 250 -19.11 -3.59 2.23
C ARG A 250 -18.45 -4.94 2.49
N ALA A 251 -17.12 -5.01 2.62
CA ALA A 251 -16.45 -6.29 2.89
C ALA A 251 -17.02 -6.94 4.16
N ARG A 252 -17.36 -8.23 4.06
CA ARG A 252 -18.07 -8.94 5.14
C ARG A 252 -17.12 -9.57 6.16
N ASN A 253 -15.92 -9.90 5.71
CA ASN A 253 -14.89 -10.55 6.51
C ASN A 253 -13.50 -10.07 6.06
N PHE A 254 -12.47 -10.50 6.79
CA PHE A 254 -11.09 -10.14 6.49
C PHE A 254 -10.65 -10.55 5.08
N THR A 255 -10.99 -11.75 4.60
CA THR A 255 -10.56 -12.24 3.28
C THR A 255 -11.11 -11.36 2.15
N GLU A 256 -12.40 -11.00 2.22
CA GLU A 256 -13.00 -10.08 1.24
C GLU A 256 -12.37 -8.69 1.27
N PHE A 257 -12.05 -8.19 2.47
CA PHE A 257 -11.39 -6.90 2.62
C PHE A 257 -9.94 -6.93 2.10
N SER A 258 -9.19 -7.98 2.46
CA SER A 258 -7.75 -8.07 2.22
C SER A 258 -7.43 -8.49 0.80
N LEU A 259 -8.00 -9.61 0.34
CA LEU A 259 -7.51 -10.38 -0.79
C LEU A 259 -8.43 -10.27 -2.01
N GLY A 260 -9.70 -10.60 -1.86
CA GLY A 260 -10.63 -10.67 -2.99
C GLY A 260 -11.96 -11.34 -2.64
N GLY A 261 -12.89 -11.35 -3.60
CA GLY A 261 -14.26 -11.85 -3.45
C GLY A 261 -15.26 -10.95 -4.17
N GLY A 262 -16.43 -10.75 -3.58
CA GLY A 262 -17.50 -9.95 -4.19
C GLY A 262 -17.30 -8.42 -4.18
N VAL A 263 -16.20 -7.94 -3.61
CA VAL A 263 -15.86 -6.50 -3.51
C VAL A 263 -14.42 -6.29 -3.95
N VAL A 264 -14.08 -5.07 -4.35
CA VAL A 264 -12.68 -4.70 -4.61
C VAL A 264 -11.93 -4.74 -3.28
N SER A 265 -10.91 -5.59 -3.21
CA SER A 265 -10.11 -5.73 -2.01
C SER A 265 -9.07 -4.62 -1.88
N LEU A 266 -8.52 -4.48 -0.68
CA LEU A 266 -7.41 -3.59 -0.42
C LEU A 266 -6.16 -4.02 -1.20
N GLU A 267 -5.87 -5.33 -1.33
CA GLU A 267 -4.75 -5.80 -2.16
C GLU A 267 -4.95 -5.45 -3.64
N GLN A 268 -6.17 -5.53 -4.18
CA GLN A 268 -6.39 -5.09 -5.57
C GLN A 268 -6.25 -3.59 -5.77
N THR A 269 -6.71 -2.81 -4.79
CA THR A 269 -6.52 -1.37 -4.84
C THR A 269 -5.03 -1.00 -4.71
N HIS A 270 -4.28 -1.74 -3.89
CA HIS A 270 -2.81 -1.66 -3.80
C HIS A 270 -2.14 -2.00 -5.14
N ASN A 271 -2.50 -3.12 -5.77
CA ASN A 271 -1.92 -3.56 -7.04
C ASN A 271 -2.13 -2.51 -8.14
N ALA A 272 -3.31 -1.89 -8.18
CA ALA A 272 -3.63 -0.81 -9.09
C ALA A 272 -2.72 0.43 -8.92
N VAL A 273 -2.34 0.77 -7.68
CA VAL A 273 -1.41 1.86 -7.41
C VAL A 273 0.02 1.50 -7.84
N HIS A 274 0.47 0.27 -7.56
CA HIS A 274 1.76 -0.23 -8.06
C HIS A 274 1.86 -0.18 -9.58
N TRP A 275 0.76 -0.49 -10.27
CA TRP A 275 0.70 -0.44 -11.73
C TRP A 275 0.90 0.98 -12.29
N ASP A 276 0.21 1.96 -11.71
CA ASP A 276 0.06 3.27 -12.32
C ASP A 276 1.09 4.30 -11.83
N ALA A 277 1.50 4.24 -10.56
CA ALA A 277 2.20 5.35 -9.89
C ALA A 277 3.62 5.61 -10.42
N ALA A 278 4.21 4.65 -11.13
CA ALA A 278 5.49 4.80 -11.81
C ALA A 278 5.42 4.44 -13.30
N CYS A 279 4.22 4.34 -13.87
CA CYS A 279 3.99 3.89 -15.24
C CYS A 279 4.65 2.52 -15.53
N GLY A 280 4.49 1.57 -14.61
CA GLY A 280 5.26 0.33 -14.59
C GLY A 280 6.59 0.50 -13.86
N GLU A 281 7.70 0.19 -14.54
CA GLU A 281 9.07 0.22 -14.01
C GLU A 281 9.24 -0.65 -12.75
N GLN A 282 10.32 -0.41 -11.98
CA GLN A 282 10.60 -1.18 -10.77
C GLN A 282 9.47 -1.15 -9.73
N PHE A 283 8.61 -0.13 -9.73
CA PHE A 283 7.48 -0.06 -8.78
C PHE A 283 6.38 -1.10 -9.08
N LEU A 284 6.27 -1.58 -10.32
CA LEU A 284 5.40 -2.70 -10.68
C LEU A 284 6.07 -4.06 -10.44
N GLU A 285 7.40 -4.11 -10.52
CA GLU A 285 8.16 -5.36 -10.42
C GLU A 285 8.25 -5.84 -8.97
N PHE A 286 7.57 -6.95 -8.64
CA PHE A 286 7.57 -7.55 -7.29
C PHE A 286 8.97 -7.71 -6.69
N SER A 287 9.95 -8.07 -7.52
CA SER A 287 11.34 -8.28 -7.12
C SER A 287 12.05 -6.99 -6.70
N LEU A 288 11.63 -5.83 -7.22
CA LEU A 288 12.36 -4.57 -7.09
C LEU A 288 11.56 -3.45 -6.45
N THR A 289 10.24 -3.60 -6.30
CA THR A 289 9.37 -2.52 -5.85
C THR A 289 9.72 -2.01 -4.45
N GLY A 290 10.28 -2.86 -3.58
CA GLY A 290 10.74 -2.46 -2.26
C GLY A 290 11.82 -1.37 -2.26
N PHE A 291 12.57 -1.20 -3.36
CA PHE A 291 13.62 -0.19 -3.50
C PHE A 291 13.09 1.19 -3.92
N ASP A 292 11.85 1.30 -4.40
CA ASP A 292 11.28 2.59 -4.74
C ASP A 292 10.81 3.31 -3.46
N PRO A 293 11.22 4.57 -3.22
CA PRO A 293 10.75 5.34 -2.05
C PRO A 293 9.22 5.49 -1.91
N LEU A 294 8.46 5.37 -3.00
CA LEU A 294 6.98 5.33 -2.97
C LEU A 294 6.46 4.11 -2.21
N PHE A 295 7.20 3.01 -2.15
CA PHE A 295 6.79 1.75 -1.54
C PHE A 295 6.42 1.94 -0.07
N MET A 296 7.29 2.56 0.73
CA MET A 296 7.02 2.74 2.15
C MET A 296 5.85 3.70 2.38
N LEU A 297 5.72 4.76 1.56
CA LEU A 297 4.58 5.68 1.64
C LEU A 297 3.26 4.97 1.31
N HIS A 298 3.28 4.11 0.29
CA HIS A 298 2.16 3.32 -0.19
C HIS A 298 1.72 2.29 0.87
N HIS A 299 2.63 1.45 1.35
CA HIS A 299 2.33 0.42 2.35
C HIS A 299 1.98 0.98 3.73
N THR A 300 2.47 2.17 4.08
CA THR A 300 2.01 2.88 5.29
C THR A 300 0.54 3.28 5.17
N ASN A 301 0.05 3.61 3.96
CA ASN A 301 -1.38 3.87 3.73
C ASN A 301 -2.22 2.58 3.68
N VAL A 302 -1.67 1.49 3.12
CA VAL A 302 -2.33 0.16 3.19
C VAL A 302 -2.54 -0.26 4.64
N ASP A 303 -1.51 -0.12 5.48
CA ASP A 303 -1.62 -0.38 6.92
C ASP A 303 -2.64 0.53 7.62
N ARG A 304 -2.71 1.81 7.20
CA ARG A 304 -3.69 2.78 7.70
C ARG A 304 -5.12 2.35 7.40
N ILE A 305 -5.40 1.95 6.16
CA ILE A 305 -6.74 1.50 5.74
C ILE A 305 -7.12 0.23 6.50
N TRP A 306 -6.18 -0.70 6.68
CA TRP A 306 -6.42 -1.88 7.52
C TRP A 306 -6.70 -1.50 8.98
N ALA A 307 -5.94 -0.59 9.59
CA ALA A 307 -6.20 -0.15 10.98
C ALA A 307 -7.60 0.46 11.17
N TYR A 308 -8.10 1.22 10.19
CA TYR A 308 -9.50 1.68 10.22
C TYR A 308 -10.48 0.52 10.07
N TRP A 309 -10.21 -0.43 9.17
CA TRP A 309 -11.05 -1.61 9.03
C TRP A 309 -11.18 -2.40 10.34
N GLN A 310 -10.05 -2.72 10.99
CA GLN A 310 -10.05 -3.44 12.26
C GLN A 310 -10.86 -2.73 13.35
N THR A 311 -10.83 -1.40 13.33
CA THR A 311 -11.62 -0.56 14.25
C THR A 311 -13.12 -0.60 13.92
N LEU A 312 -13.46 -0.65 12.63
CA LEU A 312 -14.84 -0.67 12.13
C LEU A 312 -15.49 -2.06 12.20
N ARG A 313 -14.73 -3.16 12.20
CA ARG A 313 -15.18 -4.54 12.47
C ARG A 313 -14.15 -5.31 13.29
N PRO A 314 -14.17 -5.14 14.63
CA PRO A 314 -13.25 -5.85 15.50
C PRO A 314 -13.41 -7.38 15.48
N ASP A 315 -14.58 -7.88 15.08
CA ASP A 315 -14.86 -9.33 14.97
C ASP A 315 -14.35 -9.96 13.67
N GLN A 316 -13.83 -9.17 12.73
CA GLN A 316 -13.40 -9.58 11.37
C GLN A 316 -12.02 -9.01 11.01
N ASP A 317 -11.20 -8.74 12.01
CA ASP A 317 -10.00 -7.92 11.88
C ASP A 317 -8.75 -8.68 11.40
N ILE A 318 -8.78 -10.01 11.45
CA ILE A 318 -7.85 -10.96 10.82
C ILE A 318 -8.61 -12.16 10.25
N PHE A 319 -7.97 -12.94 9.37
CA PHE A 319 -8.52 -14.20 8.88
C PHE A 319 -8.55 -15.27 9.99
N THR A 320 -9.59 -16.10 9.99
CA THR A 320 -9.78 -17.18 10.97
C THR A 320 -9.71 -18.57 10.36
N GLU A 321 -9.82 -18.71 9.05
CA GLU A 321 -9.76 -20.01 8.39
C GLU A 321 -8.33 -20.32 7.92
N PRO A 322 -7.83 -21.55 8.16
CA PRO A 322 -6.55 -21.96 7.62
C PRO A 322 -6.62 -22.09 6.10
N TYR A 323 -5.47 -21.93 5.45
CA TYR A 323 -5.34 -22.15 4.00
C TYR A 323 -3.96 -22.69 3.65
N TRP A 324 -3.80 -23.19 2.43
CA TRP A 324 -2.52 -23.69 1.93
C TRP A 324 -1.74 -22.55 1.29
N GLY A 325 -0.58 -22.24 1.87
CA GLY A 325 0.19 -21.09 1.47
C GLY A 325 1.04 -21.30 0.22
N GLN A 326 1.37 -20.21 -0.46
CA GLN A 326 2.32 -20.16 -1.56
C GLN A 326 3.77 -20.24 -1.06
N ALA A 327 4.70 -20.50 -1.98
CA ALA A 327 6.13 -20.46 -1.68
C ALA A 327 6.56 -19.03 -1.35
N ARG A 328 7.43 -18.89 -0.36
CA ARG A 328 8.13 -17.66 0.05
C ARG A 328 9.56 -18.00 0.41
N PHE A 329 10.42 -17.00 0.64
CA PHE A 329 11.85 -17.21 0.84
C PHE A 329 12.15 -18.37 1.79
N SER A 330 11.61 -18.41 3.01
CA SER A 330 11.84 -19.49 3.97
C SER A 330 10.61 -20.36 4.25
N THR A 331 9.60 -20.36 3.36
CA THR A 331 8.38 -21.16 3.50
C THR A 331 8.07 -21.89 2.19
N SER A 332 7.93 -23.22 2.25
CA SER A 332 7.61 -24.02 1.05
C SER A 332 6.14 -23.85 0.66
N ALA A 333 5.84 -23.93 -0.64
CA ALA A 333 4.46 -24.01 -1.12
C ALA A 333 3.71 -25.19 -0.49
N GLY A 334 2.42 -25.03 -0.23
CA GLY A 334 1.60 -26.03 0.46
C GLY A 334 1.81 -26.06 1.97
N THR A 335 2.51 -25.10 2.57
CA THR A 335 2.56 -24.96 4.03
C THR A 335 1.19 -24.51 4.55
N ALA A 336 0.64 -25.18 5.56
CA ALA A 336 -0.62 -24.75 6.18
C ALA A 336 -0.41 -23.40 6.92
N ILE A 337 -1.14 -22.38 6.50
CA ILE A 337 -1.12 -21.04 7.08
C ILE A 337 -2.32 -20.84 8.00
N ARG A 338 -2.05 -20.25 9.17
CA ARG A 338 -2.99 -19.95 10.24
C ARG A 338 -2.71 -18.55 10.80
N TRP A 339 -3.60 -18.07 11.66
CA TRP A 339 -3.48 -16.78 12.35
C TRP A 339 -2.25 -16.68 13.28
N ASP A 340 -1.64 -17.82 13.62
CA ASP A 340 -0.42 -17.92 14.43
C ASP A 340 0.82 -18.35 13.61
N SER A 341 0.71 -18.41 12.28
CA SER A 341 1.86 -18.73 11.43
C SER A 341 2.95 -17.66 11.55
N PRO A 342 4.23 -18.06 11.51
CA PRO A 342 5.35 -17.13 11.48
C PRO A 342 5.28 -16.15 10.29
N LEU A 343 5.60 -14.89 10.57
CA LEU A 343 5.79 -13.81 9.60
C LEU A 343 7.30 -13.60 9.42
N GLN A 344 7.99 -14.57 8.81
CA GLN A 344 9.41 -14.40 8.52
C GLN A 344 9.63 -13.17 7.61
N PRO A 345 10.69 -12.39 7.82
CA PRO A 345 11.82 -12.64 8.74
C PRO A 345 11.75 -11.84 10.06
N PHE A 346 10.53 -11.50 10.53
CA PHE A 346 10.36 -10.56 11.63
C PHE A 346 10.31 -11.26 13.00
N PHE A 347 11.35 -11.07 13.82
CA PHE A 347 11.37 -11.52 15.20
C PHE A 347 10.87 -10.45 16.18
N ASP A 348 10.21 -10.88 17.25
CA ASP A 348 9.93 -10.07 18.43
C ASP A 348 11.15 -10.00 19.38
N GLN A 349 11.04 -9.27 20.50
CA GLN A 349 12.13 -9.14 21.49
C GLN A 349 12.59 -10.46 22.13
N ARG A 350 11.75 -11.50 22.07
CA ARG A 350 12.01 -12.83 22.64
C ARG A 350 12.56 -13.79 21.59
N ARG A 351 12.86 -13.31 20.38
CA ARG A 351 13.29 -14.10 19.23
C ARG A 351 12.22 -15.10 18.75
N ALA A 352 10.96 -14.88 19.09
CA ALA A 352 9.85 -15.57 18.44
C ALA A 352 9.50 -14.82 17.16
N PHE A 353 9.09 -15.52 16.09
CA PHE A 353 8.56 -14.82 14.93
C PHE A 353 7.28 -14.08 15.31
N HIS A 354 7.13 -12.87 14.78
CA HIS A 354 5.82 -12.25 14.72
C HIS A 354 4.85 -13.17 13.97
N THR A 355 3.60 -13.14 14.38
CA THR A 355 2.46 -13.84 13.77
C THR A 355 1.35 -12.85 13.44
N PRO A 356 0.37 -13.19 12.59
CA PRO A 356 -0.81 -12.34 12.36
C PRO A 356 -1.49 -11.88 13.65
N VAL A 357 -1.62 -12.76 14.65
CA VAL A 357 -2.14 -12.40 15.98
C VAL A 357 -1.23 -11.39 16.69
N SER A 358 0.09 -11.59 16.69
CA SER A 358 1.01 -10.69 17.40
C SER A 358 1.04 -9.27 16.83
N VAL A 359 0.76 -9.11 15.53
CA VAL A 359 0.77 -7.81 14.83
C VAL A 359 -0.64 -7.27 14.60
N ARG A 360 -1.66 -7.95 15.14
CA ARG A 360 -3.08 -7.61 14.99
C ARG A 360 -3.37 -6.16 15.38
N GLY A 361 -2.72 -5.64 16.42
CA GLY A 361 -2.93 -4.27 16.87
C GLY A 361 -1.78 -3.32 16.53
N ILE A 362 -2.12 -2.08 16.15
CA ILE A 362 -1.15 -1.00 15.93
C ILE A 362 -0.37 -0.61 17.20
N TRP A 363 -0.93 -0.88 18.38
CA TRP A 363 -0.28 -0.64 19.67
C TRP A 363 1.02 -1.46 19.86
N THR A 364 1.16 -2.60 19.18
CA THR A 364 2.34 -3.48 19.26
C THR A 364 3.63 -2.73 18.94
N PHE A 365 3.56 -1.83 17.97
CA PHE A 365 4.70 -1.10 17.41
C PHE A 365 4.75 0.38 17.81
N GLY A 366 3.87 0.84 18.72
CA GLY A 366 3.97 2.19 19.29
C GLY A 366 3.68 3.33 18.30
N TYR A 367 2.72 3.12 17.38
CA TYR A 367 2.18 4.17 16.53
C TYR A 367 0.64 4.20 16.57
N THR A 368 0.07 5.25 15.98
CA THR A 368 -1.37 5.38 15.75
C THR A 368 -1.66 6.04 14.40
N TYR A 369 -2.93 6.15 14.06
CA TYR A 369 -3.46 7.05 13.04
C TYR A 369 -4.46 8.03 13.65
N GLU A 370 -4.81 9.09 12.92
CA GLU A 370 -5.86 10.04 13.33
C GLU A 370 -7.18 9.30 13.61
N GLY A 371 -7.81 9.58 14.75
CA GLY A 371 -9.05 8.94 15.17
C GLY A 371 -8.87 7.64 15.96
N LEU A 372 -7.67 7.03 15.92
CA LEU A 372 -7.40 5.71 16.52
C LEU A 372 -6.53 5.78 17.80
N GLU A 373 -6.61 6.87 18.56
CA GLU A 373 -5.77 7.11 19.75
C GLU A 373 -6.10 6.20 20.94
N TRP A 374 -5.75 4.92 20.80
CA TRP A 374 -6.10 3.79 21.65
C TRP A 374 -5.68 3.90 23.12
N TRP A 375 -4.72 4.77 23.44
CA TRP A 375 -4.27 5.00 24.83
C TRP A 375 -5.19 5.95 25.61
N ARG A 376 -6.06 6.69 24.91
CA ARG A 376 -6.96 7.70 25.52
C ARG A 376 -8.41 7.64 25.05
N LYS A 377 -8.70 6.85 24.00
CA LYS A 377 -10.05 6.66 23.45
C LYS A 377 -10.55 5.25 23.74
N SER A 378 -11.84 5.12 24.01
CA SER A 378 -12.52 3.83 24.05
C SER A 378 -12.65 3.23 22.64
N ALA A 379 -12.90 1.92 22.55
CA ALA A 379 -13.16 1.26 21.27
C ALA A 379 -14.33 1.90 20.51
N GLU A 380 -15.38 2.32 21.22
CA GLU A 380 -16.53 2.99 20.60
C GLU A 380 -16.19 4.39 20.07
N GLN A 381 -15.39 5.17 20.80
CA GLN A 381 -14.93 6.48 20.32
C GLN A 381 -14.07 6.33 19.06
N MET A 382 -13.14 5.37 19.04
CA MET A 382 -12.33 5.09 17.85
C MET A 382 -13.20 4.61 16.67
N ARG A 383 -14.22 3.78 16.92
CA ARG A 383 -15.17 3.34 15.88
C ARG A 383 -15.95 4.50 15.27
N GLN A 384 -16.47 5.40 16.10
CA GLN A 384 -17.18 6.60 15.63
C GLN A 384 -16.26 7.55 14.86
N ASP A 385 -15.03 7.75 15.33
CA ASP A 385 -14.04 8.60 14.67
C ASP A 385 -13.59 7.99 13.34
N ALA A 386 -13.33 6.68 13.30
CA ALA A 386 -13.02 5.95 12.07
C ALA A 386 -14.15 6.07 11.05
N ALA A 387 -15.41 5.84 11.46
CA ALA A 387 -16.56 5.97 10.57
C ALA A 387 -16.70 7.40 10.02
N ARG A 388 -16.52 8.40 10.88
CA ARG A 388 -16.53 9.82 10.48
C ARG A 388 -15.46 10.12 9.44
N LEU A 389 -14.22 9.73 9.69
CA LEU A 389 -13.10 9.97 8.77
C LEU A 389 -13.31 9.25 7.44
N VAL A 390 -13.74 7.98 7.46
CA VAL A 390 -14.03 7.20 6.24
C VAL A 390 -15.14 7.86 5.42
N ASN A 391 -16.22 8.29 6.06
CA ASN A 391 -17.33 8.98 5.37
C ASN A 391 -16.92 10.35 4.83
N GLN A 392 -16.08 11.12 5.54
CA GLN A 392 -15.60 12.44 5.11
C GLN A 392 -14.61 12.33 3.95
N LEU A 393 -13.62 11.44 4.07
CA LEU A 393 -12.55 11.29 3.09
C LEU A 393 -13.02 10.55 1.83
N TYR A 394 -13.73 9.44 2.01
CA TYR A 394 -13.97 8.48 0.93
C TYR A 394 -15.43 8.34 0.54
N GLY A 395 -16.36 8.63 1.46
CA GLY A 395 -17.81 8.58 1.16
C GLY A 395 -18.23 9.50 0.01
N PRO A 396 -19.40 9.28 -0.62
CA PRO A 396 -19.87 10.09 -1.74
C PRO A 396 -19.94 11.59 -1.39
N ARG A 397 -19.31 12.43 -2.23
CA ARG A 397 -19.30 13.90 -2.04
C ARG A 397 -20.72 14.46 -2.17
N GLN A 398 -21.07 15.31 -1.19
CA GLN A 398 -22.30 16.07 -0.99
C GLN A 398 -23.45 15.34 -0.28
N ALA A 399 -23.59 15.67 1.00
CA ALA A 399 -24.88 16.02 1.52
C ALA A 399 -24.71 17.21 2.47
N GLY A 400 -25.22 18.40 2.11
CA GLY A 400 -25.49 19.43 3.11
C GLY A 400 -26.46 18.91 4.19
N PRO A 401 -26.70 19.63 5.30
CA PRO A 401 -27.54 19.17 6.40
C PRO A 401 -28.95 18.68 5.99
N ARG A 402 -29.53 19.25 4.91
CA ARG A 402 -30.82 18.83 4.34
C ARG A 402 -30.77 17.53 3.52
N GLN A 403 -29.63 17.20 2.92
CA GLN A 403 -29.44 15.96 2.12
C GLN A 403 -29.12 14.75 3.01
N LEU A 404 -28.55 14.94 4.21
CA LEU A 404 -28.33 13.85 5.18
C LEU A 404 -29.66 13.22 5.66
N ARG A 405 -30.73 14.01 5.74
CA ARG A 405 -32.08 13.52 6.06
C ARG A 405 -32.73 12.69 4.93
N ARG A 406 -32.30 12.86 3.68
CA ARG A 406 -32.76 12.05 2.52
C ARG A 406 -31.97 10.75 2.31
N ARG A 407 -30.86 10.54 3.04
CA ARG A 407 -30.02 9.32 2.95
C ARG A 407 -30.66 8.08 3.60
N ALA A 408 -31.72 8.26 4.37
CA ALA A 408 -32.43 7.17 5.06
C ALA A 408 -33.35 6.35 4.14
N GLU A 409 -33.61 6.79 2.90
CA GLU A 409 -34.36 5.98 1.92
C GLU A 409 -33.42 4.99 1.23
N PRO A 410 -33.74 3.69 1.19
CA PRO A 410 -32.94 2.69 0.49
C PRO A 410 -32.81 3.02 -1.00
N THR A 411 -31.59 2.89 -1.53
CA THR A 411 -31.30 3.03 -2.97
C THR A 411 -30.64 1.76 -3.49
N THR A 412 -30.80 1.41 -4.77
CA THR A 412 -30.08 0.27 -5.35
C THR A 412 -28.72 0.72 -5.90
N ARG A 413 -27.62 0.12 -5.42
CA ARG A 413 -26.29 0.22 -6.03
C ARG A 413 -26.00 -1.03 -6.85
N TYR A 414 -25.15 -0.89 -7.87
CA TYR A 414 -24.79 -1.97 -8.79
C TYR A 414 -23.28 -2.21 -8.79
N PHE A 415 -22.86 -3.46 -8.87
CA PHE A 415 -21.46 -3.87 -8.89
C PHE A 415 -21.22 -4.88 -10.00
N ALA A 416 -20.08 -4.79 -10.69
CA ALA A 416 -19.60 -5.85 -11.58
C ALA A 416 -18.64 -6.75 -10.79
N ARG A 417 -19.02 -8.01 -10.61
CA ARG A 417 -18.20 -9.05 -10.00
C ARG A 417 -17.49 -9.82 -11.11
N LEU A 418 -16.17 -9.81 -11.08
CA LEU A 418 -15.31 -10.46 -12.05
C LEU A 418 -14.62 -11.65 -11.38
N GLN A 419 -14.58 -12.78 -12.09
CA GLN A 419 -13.76 -13.93 -11.73
C GLN A 419 -13.00 -14.49 -12.93
N LEU A 420 -11.81 -15.02 -12.69
CA LEU A 420 -11.00 -15.74 -13.68
C LEU A 420 -9.95 -16.63 -12.99
N ASP A 421 -9.45 -17.65 -13.69
CA ASP A 421 -8.26 -18.41 -13.29
C ASP A 421 -6.99 -17.73 -13.83
N VAL A 422 -6.09 -17.33 -12.93
CA VAL A 422 -4.85 -16.64 -13.32
C VAL A 422 -3.86 -17.52 -14.05
N ALA A 423 -4.04 -18.85 -14.04
CA ALA A 423 -3.22 -19.76 -14.82
C ALA A 423 -3.43 -19.59 -16.33
N GLU A 424 -4.59 -19.04 -16.75
CA GLU A 424 -4.89 -18.75 -18.17
C GLU A 424 -4.25 -17.42 -18.66
N LEU A 425 -3.61 -16.66 -17.77
CA LEU A 425 -3.04 -15.35 -18.08
C LEU A 425 -1.51 -15.38 -18.16
N GLU A 426 -0.99 -14.79 -19.24
CA GLU A 426 0.39 -14.31 -19.25
C GLU A 426 0.50 -13.06 -18.37
N ARG A 427 1.46 -13.06 -17.44
CA ARG A 427 1.56 -12.09 -16.34
C ARG A 427 2.90 -11.36 -16.35
N PRO A 428 2.96 -10.11 -15.86
CA PRO A 428 1.85 -9.33 -15.33
C PRO A 428 0.89 -8.83 -16.43
N CYS A 429 -0.39 -8.68 -16.11
CA CYS A 429 -1.40 -8.09 -17.00
C CYS A 429 -2.49 -7.33 -16.24
N MET A 430 -3.21 -6.47 -16.95
CA MET A 430 -4.38 -5.74 -16.46
C MET A 430 -5.61 -6.23 -17.21
N VAL A 431 -6.62 -6.71 -16.48
CA VAL A 431 -7.94 -7.04 -17.03
C VAL A 431 -8.89 -5.88 -16.74
N SER A 432 -9.29 -5.14 -17.75
CA SER A 432 -10.15 -3.97 -17.64
C SER A 432 -11.55 -4.27 -18.16
N LEU A 433 -12.57 -3.81 -17.42
CA LEU A 433 -13.96 -3.89 -17.84
C LEU A 433 -14.47 -2.52 -18.27
N TYR A 434 -15.28 -2.51 -19.32
CA TYR A 434 -15.89 -1.32 -19.90
C TYR A 434 -17.39 -1.51 -20.12
N VAL A 435 -18.12 -0.41 -19.98
CA VAL A 435 -19.51 -0.28 -20.41
C VAL A 435 -19.57 0.94 -21.32
N LYS A 436 -19.94 0.73 -22.59
CA LYS A 436 -20.00 1.79 -23.61
C LYS A 436 -18.72 2.63 -23.71
N GLY A 437 -17.56 1.96 -23.70
CA GLY A 437 -16.25 2.60 -23.74
C GLY A 437 -15.79 3.26 -22.44
N THR A 438 -16.64 3.36 -21.40
CA THR A 438 -16.25 3.87 -20.08
C THR A 438 -15.68 2.75 -19.23
N GLN A 439 -14.47 2.91 -18.70
CA GLN A 439 -13.85 1.90 -17.82
C GLN A 439 -14.57 1.89 -16.47
N VAL A 440 -15.08 0.72 -16.08
CA VAL A 440 -15.84 0.54 -14.83
C VAL A 440 -15.06 -0.19 -13.74
N GLY A 441 -14.03 -0.94 -14.14
CA GLY A 441 -13.26 -1.77 -13.23
C GLY A 441 -11.95 -2.20 -13.88
N SER A 442 -10.99 -2.56 -13.05
CA SER A 442 -9.78 -3.22 -13.55
C SER A 442 -9.10 -4.06 -12.48
N LEU A 443 -8.69 -5.26 -12.86
CA LEU A 443 -7.98 -6.23 -12.05
C LEU A 443 -6.52 -6.27 -12.49
N ALA A 444 -5.62 -5.87 -11.59
CA ALA A 444 -4.18 -5.97 -11.81
C ALA A 444 -3.68 -7.35 -11.37
N VAL A 445 -3.28 -8.18 -12.33
CA VAL A 445 -2.74 -9.52 -12.08
C VAL A 445 -1.22 -9.44 -12.19
N MET A 446 -0.57 -9.18 -11.05
CA MET A 446 0.86 -8.87 -11.02
C MET A 446 1.74 -10.06 -10.66
N ASN A 447 1.30 -10.92 -9.75
CA ASN A 447 2.11 -12.02 -9.21
C ASN A 447 2.31 -13.12 -10.28
N PRO A 448 3.54 -13.34 -10.79
CA PRO A 448 3.82 -14.34 -11.82
C PRO A 448 3.69 -15.78 -11.30
N HIS A 449 3.59 -15.97 -9.99
CA HIS A 449 3.51 -17.27 -9.32
C HIS A 449 2.13 -17.58 -8.74
N ALA A 450 1.18 -16.64 -8.81
CA ALA A 450 -0.18 -16.86 -8.35
C ALA A 450 -0.84 -18.03 -9.11
N ASN A 451 -1.74 -18.73 -8.44
CA ASN A 451 -2.52 -19.82 -8.98
C ASN A 451 -3.98 -19.74 -8.48
N GLY A 452 -4.87 -20.43 -9.19
CA GLY A 452 -6.27 -20.53 -8.83
C GLY A 452 -7.12 -19.34 -9.29
N THR A 453 -8.36 -19.33 -8.81
CA THR A 453 -9.34 -18.31 -9.19
C THR A 453 -9.14 -17.03 -8.40
N MET A 454 -9.08 -15.91 -9.10
CA MET A 454 -9.18 -14.58 -8.51
C MET A 454 -10.59 -14.04 -8.69
N GLU A 455 -11.12 -13.43 -7.63
CA GLU A 455 -12.42 -12.75 -7.62
C GLU A 455 -12.26 -11.30 -7.16
N THR A 456 -12.98 -10.38 -7.81
CA THR A 456 -13.04 -8.97 -7.40
C THR A 456 -14.38 -8.35 -7.79
N GLY A 457 -14.78 -7.24 -7.14
CA GLY A 457 -16.01 -6.52 -7.45
C GLY A 457 -15.82 -5.02 -7.62
N PHE A 458 -16.37 -4.42 -8.67
CA PHE A 458 -16.24 -2.98 -8.95
C PHE A 458 -17.60 -2.28 -8.92
N GLY A 459 -17.71 -1.15 -8.22
CA GLY A 459 -18.92 -0.33 -8.22
C GLY A 459 -19.18 0.27 -9.61
N LEU A 460 -20.44 0.21 -10.05
CA LEU A 460 -20.91 0.74 -11.34
C LEU A 460 -21.54 2.14 -11.21
N ASP A 461 -21.43 2.75 -10.04
CA ASP A 461 -22.10 4.00 -9.66
C ASP A 461 -21.88 5.14 -10.66
N ALA A 462 -20.64 5.34 -11.12
CA ALA A 462 -20.32 6.41 -12.05
C ALA A 462 -21.08 6.25 -13.38
N VAL A 463 -21.05 5.04 -13.96
CA VAL A 463 -21.71 4.76 -15.24
C VAL A 463 -23.23 4.81 -15.12
N VAL A 464 -23.79 4.27 -14.04
CA VAL A 464 -25.24 4.31 -13.79
C VAL A 464 -25.74 5.74 -13.58
N ALA A 465 -24.92 6.63 -13.03
CA ALA A 465 -25.32 8.01 -12.78
C ALA A 465 -25.19 8.94 -14.00
N THR A 466 -24.33 8.62 -14.98
CA THR A 466 -23.96 9.55 -16.06
C THR A 466 -24.50 9.19 -17.43
N ASP A 467 -24.96 7.95 -17.64
CA ASP A 467 -25.42 7.47 -18.95
C ASP A 467 -26.67 6.62 -18.75
N ASP A 468 -27.83 7.17 -19.14
CA ASP A 468 -29.14 6.49 -19.01
C ASP A 468 -29.22 5.19 -19.81
N GLU A 469 -28.49 5.09 -20.92
CA GLU A 469 -28.47 3.88 -21.72
C GLU A 469 -27.51 2.83 -21.12
N ALA A 470 -26.39 3.25 -20.52
CA ALA A 470 -25.53 2.35 -19.76
C ALA A 470 -26.18 1.92 -18.44
N ALA A 471 -26.89 2.83 -17.79
CA ALA A 471 -27.78 2.52 -16.69
C ALA A 471 -28.84 1.51 -17.14
N ALA A 472 -29.49 1.70 -18.30
CA ALA A 472 -30.42 0.71 -18.83
C ALA A 472 -29.75 -0.63 -19.16
N LEU A 473 -28.47 -0.69 -19.55
CA LEU A 473 -27.74 -1.95 -19.75
C LEU A 473 -27.43 -2.68 -18.43
N VAL A 474 -27.16 -1.93 -17.36
CA VAL A 474 -26.90 -2.46 -16.02
C VAL A 474 -28.21 -2.80 -15.28
N GLN A 475 -29.25 -1.99 -15.49
CA GLN A 475 -30.58 -2.08 -14.89
C GLN A 475 -31.58 -2.87 -15.74
N ALA A 476 -31.20 -3.29 -16.96
CA ALA A 476 -32.05 -4.04 -17.88
C ALA A 476 -32.70 -5.18 -17.11
N LYS A 477 -34.04 -5.17 -17.09
CA LYS A 477 -34.82 -6.04 -16.23
C LYS A 477 -34.43 -7.50 -16.45
N VAL A 478 -33.90 -8.07 -15.38
CA VAL A 478 -33.91 -9.45 -14.88
C VAL A 478 -35.04 -10.36 -15.40
N ASP A 479 -36.18 -9.79 -15.79
CA ASP A 479 -37.36 -10.52 -16.28
C ASP A 479 -37.49 -10.53 -17.82
N GLY A 480 -36.53 -9.98 -18.56
CA GLY A 480 -36.46 -9.98 -20.02
C GLY A 480 -35.32 -10.86 -20.58
N PRO A 481 -35.32 -11.20 -21.89
CA PRO A 481 -34.34 -12.10 -22.49
C PRO A 481 -32.92 -11.51 -22.67
N ALA A 482 -32.73 -10.20 -22.43
CA ALA A 482 -31.47 -9.51 -22.65
C ALA A 482 -30.58 -9.48 -21.39
N ARG A 483 -29.38 -10.06 -21.47
CA ARG A 483 -28.37 -10.02 -20.41
C ARG A 483 -27.55 -8.72 -20.48
N PRO A 484 -27.08 -8.16 -19.35
CA PRO A 484 -26.08 -7.10 -19.34
C PRO A 484 -24.85 -7.53 -20.16
N SER A 485 -24.16 -6.57 -20.78
CA SER A 485 -22.95 -6.85 -21.57
C SER A 485 -21.82 -5.93 -21.16
N PHE A 486 -20.62 -6.49 -20.97
CA PHE A 486 -19.39 -5.77 -20.74
C PHE A 486 -18.42 -5.99 -21.89
N GLU A 487 -17.68 -4.95 -22.24
CA GLU A 487 -16.46 -5.08 -23.03
C GLU A 487 -15.30 -5.36 -22.06
N ALA A 488 -14.42 -6.29 -22.42
CA ALA A 488 -13.22 -6.60 -21.67
C ALA A 488 -11.97 -6.38 -22.54
N GLU A 489 -10.90 -5.94 -21.88
CA GLU A 489 -9.59 -5.74 -22.49
C GLU A 489 -8.53 -6.27 -21.54
N ILE A 490 -7.58 -7.06 -22.05
CA ILE A 490 -6.49 -7.62 -21.26
C ILE A 490 -5.18 -7.12 -21.85
N LEU A 491 -4.45 -6.29 -21.11
CA LEU A 491 -3.21 -5.65 -21.58
C LEU A 491 -2.02 -6.03 -20.70
N LYS A 492 -0.88 -6.28 -21.32
CA LYS A 492 0.42 -6.38 -20.66
C LYS A 492 1.05 -5.00 -20.48
N PRO A 493 2.07 -4.84 -19.62
CA PRO A 493 2.74 -3.56 -19.42
C PRO A 493 3.37 -2.96 -20.68
N ASP A 494 3.75 -3.79 -21.65
CA ASP A 494 4.29 -3.35 -22.95
C ASP A 494 3.20 -2.86 -23.94
N GLY A 495 1.93 -2.90 -23.53
CA GLY A 495 0.77 -2.52 -24.34
C GLY A 495 0.24 -3.63 -25.25
N SER A 496 0.87 -4.80 -25.30
CA SER A 496 0.35 -5.94 -26.05
C SER A 496 -0.92 -6.51 -25.38
N SER A 497 -1.87 -6.97 -26.20
CA SER A 497 -3.14 -7.50 -25.71
C SER A 497 -3.19 -9.02 -25.68
N ILE A 498 -3.91 -9.56 -24.68
CA ILE A 498 -4.27 -10.98 -24.60
C ILE A 498 -5.72 -11.11 -25.09
N PRO A 499 -6.03 -11.99 -26.06
CA PRO A 499 -7.40 -12.17 -26.51
C PRO A 499 -8.30 -12.66 -25.38
N VAL A 500 -9.39 -11.94 -25.07
CA VAL A 500 -10.36 -12.33 -24.03
C VAL A 500 -10.88 -13.74 -24.25
N LYS A 501 -11.10 -14.15 -25.50
CA LYS A 501 -11.53 -15.51 -25.87
C LYS A 501 -10.55 -16.63 -25.45
N SER A 502 -9.31 -16.30 -25.14
CA SER A 502 -8.31 -17.27 -24.64
C SER A 502 -8.40 -17.51 -23.14
N VAL A 503 -9.12 -16.65 -22.42
CA VAL A 503 -9.37 -16.75 -20.97
C VAL A 503 -10.78 -17.28 -20.77
N THR A 504 -10.94 -18.59 -20.93
CA THR A 504 -12.25 -19.27 -20.87
C THR A 504 -12.91 -19.20 -19.50
N SER A 505 -12.12 -18.97 -18.46
CA SER A 505 -12.59 -18.80 -17.08
C SER A 505 -13.12 -17.41 -16.75
N LEU A 506 -12.97 -16.42 -17.64
CA LEU A 506 -13.42 -15.05 -17.38
C LEU A 506 -14.95 -14.98 -17.34
N GLU A 507 -15.49 -14.76 -16.15
CA GLU A 507 -16.92 -14.53 -15.94
C GLU A 507 -17.17 -13.19 -15.25
N VAL A 508 -18.28 -12.54 -15.64
CA VAL A 508 -18.75 -11.31 -15.01
C VAL A 508 -20.22 -11.46 -14.62
N GLU A 509 -20.54 -11.05 -13.39
CA GLU A 509 -21.90 -10.93 -12.89
C GLU A 509 -22.19 -9.49 -12.49
N VAL A 510 -23.43 -9.04 -12.71
CA VAL A 510 -23.95 -7.80 -12.14
C VAL A 510 -24.63 -8.13 -10.83
N GLU A 511 -24.16 -7.53 -9.75
CA GLU A 511 -24.80 -7.57 -8.44
C GLU A 511 -25.59 -6.27 -8.22
N ALA A 512 -26.88 -6.39 -7.93
CA ALA A 512 -27.74 -5.28 -7.51
C ALA A 512 -28.04 -5.42 -6.01
N VAL A 513 -27.74 -4.40 -5.23
CA VAL A 513 -27.89 -4.42 -3.77
C VAL A 513 -28.57 -3.16 -3.27
N GLU A 514 -29.53 -3.32 -2.37
CA GLU A 514 -30.12 -2.19 -1.66
C GLU A 514 -29.14 -1.63 -0.63
N VAL A 515 -28.99 -0.32 -0.60
CA VAL A 515 -28.07 0.40 0.28
C VAL A 515 -28.79 1.58 0.89
N THR A 516 -28.78 1.62 2.22
CA THR A 516 -29.21 2.77 3.01
C THR A 516 -27.96 3.50 3.48
N MET A 517 -27.78 4.73 3.00
CA MET A 517 -26.63 5.55 3.37
C MET A 517 -26.79 6.08 4.80
N PRO A 518 -25.69 6.25 5.55
CA PRO A 518 -25.79 6.65 6.94
C PRO A 518 -26.33 8.07 7.07
N SER A 519 -27.18 8.28 8.08
CA SER A 519 -27.79 9.58 8.39
C SER A 519 -26.83 10.51 9.16
N LYS A 520 -25.80 9.94 9.77
CA LYS A 520 -24.72 10.61 10.51
C LYS A 520 -23.36 10.19 9.96
N LEU A 521 -22.32 10.99 10.18
CA LEU A 521 -20.97 10.66 9.72
C LEU A 521 -20.35 9.51 10.52
N GLU A 522 -20.79 9.28 11.75
CA GLU A 522 -20.29 8.25 12.66
C GLU A 522 -20.89 6.85 12.39
N GLU A 523 -21.83 6.76 11.44
CA GLU A 523 -22.50 5.51 11.06
C GLU A 523 -22.00 5.03 9.70
N LEU A 524 -21.98 3.72 9.46
CA LEU A 524 -21.66 3.16 8.15
C LEU A 524 -22.94 2.86 7.34
N PRO A 525 -22.85 2.79 6.01
CA PRO A 525 -23.96 2.32 5.18
C PRO A 525 -24.44 0.92 5.59
N GLN A 526 -25.74 0.69 5.45
CA GLN A 526 -26.35 -0.63 5.61
C GLN A 526 -26.65 -1.21 4.24
N TYR A 527 -26.17 -2.45 4.00
CA TYR A 527 -26.38 -3.18 2.76
C TYR A 527 -27.44 -4.27 2.99
N GLY A 528 -28.46 -4.29 2.14
CA GLY A 528 -29.53 -5.28 2.12
C GLY A 528 -29.16 -6.54 1.33
N GLN A 529 -30.19 -7.29 0.90
CA GLN A 529 -29.98 -8.48 0.08
C GLN A 529 -29.50 -8.12 -1.33
N SER A 530 -28.62 -8.97 -1.85
CA SER A 530 -28.05 -8.81 -3.19
C SER A 530 -28.76 -9.74 -4.17
N ARG A 531 -28.96 -9.27 -5.40
CA ARG A 531 -29.46 -10.05 -6.53
C ARG A 531 -28.39 -10.09 -7.61
N HIS A 532 -28.17 -11.27 -8.20
CA HIS A 532 -27.06 -11.52 -9.11
C HIS A 532 -27.55 -11.88 -10.51
N TYR A 533 -26.91 -11.33 -11.52
CA TYR A 533 -27.27 -11.53 -12.92
C TYR A 533 -26.02 -11.81 -13.75
N LYS A 534 -25.99 -12.94 -14.47
CA LYS A 534 -24.89 -13.24 -15.39
C LYS A 534 -24.83 -12.21 -16.52
N ALA A 535 -23.65 -11.68 -16.76
CA ALA A 535 -23.39 -10.78 -17.88
C ALA A 535 -22.71 -11.51 -19.04
N LYS A 536 -22.86 -10.96 -20.24
CA LYS A 536 -22.03 -11.32 -21.40
C LYS A 536 -20.74 -10.51 -21.34
N VAL A 537 -19.62 -11.13 -21.68
CA VAL A 537 -18.33 -10.45 -21.82
C VAL A 537 -17.89 -10.59 -23.26
N VAL A 538 -17.58 -9.47 -23.90
CA VAL A 538 -17.08 -9.42 -25.29
C VAL A 538 -15.71 -8.77 -25.32
N GLN A 539 -14.89 -9.16 -26.29
CA GLN A 539 -13.61 -8.49 -26.54
C GLN A 539 -13.88 -7.03 -26.91
N ARG A 540 -13.16 -6.09 -26.29
CA ARG A 540 -13.14 -4.71 -26.74
C ARG A 540 -12.44 -4.61 -28.09
N GLU A 541 -13.14 -4.10 -29.11
CA GLU A 541 -12.55 -3.84 -30.43
C GLU A 541 -11.86 -2.47 -30.43
N GLY A 542 -10.52 -2.50 -30.46
CA GLY A 542 -9.56 -1.39 -30.62
C GLY A 542 -10.10 0.04 -30.53
N GLY A 543 -10.15 0.61 -29.32
CA GLY A 543 -10.05 2.05 -29.16
C GLY A 543 -8.61 2.45 -29.45
N LYS A 544 -8.34 3.17 -30.55
CA LYS A 544 -7.02 3.73 -30.84
C LYS A 544 -6.50 4.47 -29.59
N HIS A 545 -5.42 3.97 -29.00
CA HIS A 545 -4.68 4.65 -27.94
C HIS A 545 -4.00 5.91 -28.47
#